data_AF-A0A7J4EWN2-F1
#
_entry.id   AF-A0A7J4EWN2-F1
#
_cell.length_a   1.000
_cell.length_b   1.000
_cell.length_c   1.000
_cell.angle_alpha   90.00
_cell.angle_beta   90.00
_cell.angle_gamma   90.00
#
_symmetry.space_group_name_H-M   'P 1'
#
loop_
_entity.id
_entity.type
_entity.pdbx_description
1 polymer ?
#
loop_
_entity_poly.entity_id
_entity_poly.type
_entity_poly.pdbx_seq_one_letter_code
_entity_poly.pdbx_strand_id
1 'polypeptide(L)' 'KLVILAGNCKKDIIEDVKYYAKLSNIPVYIHDVNSLELGAICGKPFPVSVMVILDPGNSDILDMVKS' A
#
# COMPACT_ATOMS: atom_id res chain seq x y z
N LYS A 1 9.09 4.51 -0.05
CA LYS A 1 8.67 5.65 0.81
C LYS A 1 7.34 5.41 1.52
N LEU A 2 6.38 4.69 0.92
CA LEU A 2 5.12 4.29 1.56
C LEU A 2 4.70 2.92 0.99
N VAL A 3 4.06 2.07 1.80
CA VAL A 3 3.38 0.85 1.33
C VAL A 3 1.87 0.99 1.53
N ILE A 4 1.08 0.64 0.52
CA ILE A 4 -0.37 0.62 0.56
C ILE A 4 -0.85 -0.83 0.39
N LEU A 5 -1.70 -1.29 1.30
CA LEU A 5 -2.33 -2.61 1.29
C LEU A 5 -3.82 -2.46 0.95
N ALA A 6 -4.37 -3.37 0.17
CA ALA A 6 -5.82 -3.48 -0.02
C ALA A 6 -6.52 -3.97 1.27
N GLY A 7 -7.77 -3.57 1.48
CA GLY A 7 -8.54 -3.88 2.69
C GLY A 7 -8.86 -5.36 2.86
N ASN A 8 -8.89 -6.12 1.76
CA ASN A 8 -9.06 -7.58 1.76
C ASN A 8 -7.73 -8.34 1.66
N CYS A 9 -6.58 -7.68 1.88
CA CYS A 9 -5.28 -8.35 1.83
C CYS A 9 -5.20 -9.45 2.89
N LYS A 10 -4.61 -10.60 2.54
CA LYS A 10 -4.54 -11.75 3.45
C LYS A 10 -3.65 -11.42 4.65
N LYS A 11 -4.01 -11.98 5.81
CA LYS A 11 -3.38 -11.64 7.09
C LYS A 11 -1.88 -11.94 7.12
N ASP A 12 -1.47 -13.08 6.56
CA ASP A 12 -0.06 -13.48 6.39
C ASP A 12 0.74 -12.44 5.59
N ILE A 13 0.19 -11.97 4.47
CA ILE A 13 0.83 -10.94 3.65
C ILE A 13 0.94 -9.60 4.40
N ILE A 14 -0.11 -9.22 5.14
CA ILE A 14 -0.10 -8.00 5.96
C ILE A 14 0.99 -8.08 7.03
N GLU A 15 1.11 -9.22 7.71
CA GLU A 15 2.11 -9.44 8.77
C GLU A 15 3.54 -9.37 8.21
N ASP A 16 3.81 -10.04 7.08
CA ASP A 16 5.11 -10.00 6.41
C ASP A 16 5.48 -8.59 5.96
N VAL A 17 4.56 -7.89 5.29
CA VAL A 17 4.79 -6.52 4.81
C VAL A 17 5.06 -5.57 5.98
N LYS A 18 4.28 -5.66 7.06
CA LYS A 18 4.51 -4.84 8.26
C LYS A 18 5.85 -5.13 8.91
N TYR A 19 6.25 -6.40 8.98
CA TYR A 19 7.55 -6.80 9.52
C TYR A 19 8.70 -6.14 8.75
N TYR A 20 8.75 -6.30 7.43
CA TYR A 20 9.83 -5.73 6.60
C TYR A 20 9.77 -4.20 6.52
N ALA A 21 8.58 -3.61 6.44
CA ALA A 21 8.42 -2.16 6.42
C ALA A 21 8.93 -1.53 7.72
N LYS A 22 8.68 -2.17 8.88
CA LYS A 22 9.18 -1.73 10.19
C LYS A 22 10.71 -1.71 10.25
N LEU A 23 11.39 -2.74 9.72
CA LEU A 23 12.86 -2.77 9.68
C LEU A 23 13.46 -1.60 8.90
N SER A 24 12.72 -1.06 7.93
CA SER A 24 13.14 0.05 7.08
C SER A 24 12.50 1.39 7.44
N ASN A 25 11.76 1.47 8.55
CA ASN A 25 10.96 2.64 8.95
C ASN A 25 10.05 3.18 7.83
N ILE A 26 9.46 2.30 7.03
CA ILE A 26 8.53 2.67 5.97
C ILE A 26 7.11 2.63 6.52
N PRO A 27 6.31 3.70 6.39
CA PRO A 27 4.91 3.69 6.79
C PRO A 27 4.10 2.71 5.93
N VAL A 28 3.11 2.08 6.56
CA VAL A 28 2.18 1.14 5.93
C VAL A 28 0.76 1.65 6.14
N TYR A 29 0.03 1.85 5.06
CA TYR A 29 -1.38 2.25 5.05
C TYR A 29 -2.23 1.10 4.52
N ILE A 30 -3.29 0.74 5.23
CA ILE A 30 -4.29 -0.23 4.75
C ILE A 30 -5.47 0.59 4.25
N HIS A 31 -5.75 0.49 2.96
CA HIS A 31 -6.86 1.19 2.31
C HIS A 31 -8.14 0.38 2.45
N ASP A 32 -9.29 1.04 2.56
CA ASP A 32 -10.60 0.37 2.69
C ASP A 32 -11.10 -0.34 1.42
N VAL A 33 -10.44 -0.16 0.28
CA VAL A 33 -10.86 -0.75 -1.00
C VAL A 33 -10.26 -2.14 -1.17
N ASN A 34 -10.97 -3.01 -1.89
CA ASN A 34 -10.48 -4.36 -2.15
C ASN A 34 -9.37 -4.37 -3.23
N SER A 35 -8.70 -5.51 -3.39
CA SER A 35 -7.57 -5.65 -4.32
C SER A 35 -7.94 -5.46 -5.79
N LEU A 36 -9.18 -5.74 -6.19
CA LEU A 36 -9.65 -5.48 -7.56
C LEU A 36 -9.81 -3.98 -7.79
N GLU A 37 -10.42 -3.28 -6.84
CA GLU A 37 -10.58 -1.81 -6.86
C GLU A 37 -9.22 -1.10 -6.82
N LEU A 38 -8.30 -1.55 -5.96
CA LEU A 38 -6.94 -1.01 -5.91
C LEU A 38 -6.20 -1.21 -7.24
N GLY A 39 -6.39 -2.37 -7.89
CA GLY A 39 -5.89 -2.63 -9.24
C GLY A 39 -6.45 -1.66 -10.27
N ALA A 40 -7.77 -1.41 -10.25
CA ALA A 40 -8.42 -0.44 -11.13
C ALA A 40 -7.92 1.00 -10.91
N ILE A 41 -7.73 1.43 -9.65
CA ILE A 41 -7.11 2.72 -9.30
C ILE A 41 -5.70 2.84 -9.89
N CYS A 42 -4.95 1.74 -9.89
CA CYS A 42 -3.60 1.68 -10.49
C CYS A 42 -3.62 1.55 -12.03
N GLY A 43 -4.80 1.53 -12.67
CA GLY A 43 -4.95 1.32 -14.12
C GLY A 43 -4.53 -0.08 -14.58
N LYS A 44 -4.67 -1.10 -13.71
CA LYS A 44 -4.31 -2.49 -14.00
C LYS A 44 -5.57 -3.35 -14.18
N PRO A 45 -5.62 -4.25 -15.18
CA PRO A 45 -6.75 -5.15 -15.41
C PRO A 45 -6.69 -6.41 -14.52
N PHE A 46 -6.01 -6.34 -13.38
CA PHE A 46 -5.80 -7.44 -12.45
C PHE A 46 -5.72 -6.92 -11.00
N PRO A 47 -6.01 -7.76 -10.00
CA PRO A 47 -5.99 -7.35 -8.60
C PRO A 47 -4.59 -6.98 -8.13
N VAL A 48 -4.50 -5.93 -7.31
CA VAL A 48 -3.29 -5.47 -6.63
C VAL A 48 -3.55 -5.54 -5.13
N SER A 49 -2.86 -6.44 -4.42
CA SER A 49 -2.99 -6.57 -2.96
C SER A 49 -2.08 -5.61 -2.20
N VAL A 50 -0.92 -5.28 -2.79
CA VAL A 50 0.13 -4.44 -2.18
C VAL A 50 0.72 -3.54 -3.26
N MET A 51 0.85 -2.25 -2.97
CA MET A 51 1.54 -1.26 -3.82
C MET A 51 2.62 -0.55 -3.00
N VAL A 52 3.81 -0.39 -3.58
CA VAL A 52 4.94 0.31 -2.95
C VAL A 52 5.21 1.60 -3.71
N ILE A 53 5.13 2.73 -3.01
CA ILE A 53 5.50 4.04 -3.55
C ILE A 53 7.00 4.21 -3.38
N LEU A 54 7.75 4.06 -4.48
CA LEU A 54 9.20 4.31 -4.50
C LEU A 54 9.48 5.83 -4.51
N ASP A 55 8.76 6.56 -5.34
CA ASP A 55 8.82 8.02 -5.49
C ASP A 55 7.39 8.60 -5.59
N PRO A 56 7.00 9.58 -4.76
CA PRO A 56 5.70 10.25 -4.88
C PRO A 56 5.58 11.15 -6.12
N GLY A 57 6.68 11.53 -6.77
CA GLY A 57 6.67 12.54 -7.82
C GLY A 57 6.03 13.84 -7.34
N ASN A 58 5.04 14.35 -8.09
CA ASN A 58 4.29 15.57 -7.75
C ASN A 58 3.01 15.30 -6.93
N SER A 59 2.85 14.11 -6.36
CA SER A 59 1.65 13.74 -5.58
C SER A 59 1.83 14.03 -4.09
N ASP A 60 0.74 14.43 -3.45
CA ASP A 60 0.65 14.59 -1.98
C ASP A 60 0.39 13.25 -1.26
N ILE A 61 0.55 12.10 -1.92
CA ILE A 61 0.23 10.77 -1.37
C ILE A 61 0.93 10.45 -0.03
N LEU A 62 2.10 11.04 0.23
CA LEU A 62 2.81 10.84 1.49
C LEU A 62 2.16 11.60 2.67
N ASP A 63 1.32 12.59 2.41
CA ASP A 63 0.66 13.37 3.46
C ASP A 63 -0.40 12.53 4.19
N MET A 64 -0.91 11.47 3.55
CA MET A 64 -1.84 10.51 4.18
C MET A 64 -1.25 9.79 5.40
N VAL A 65 0.07 9.78 5.55
CA VAL A 65 0.78 9.08 6.63
C VAL A 65 1.69 9.99 7.45
N LYS A 66 1.69 11.30 7.17
CA LYS A 66 2.40 12.28 8.01
C LYS A 66 1.55 12.54 9.26
N SER A 67 2.18 12.42 10.44
CA SER A 67 1.61 12.83 11.73
C SER A 67 1.94 14.29 12.01
#